data_AF-A0A3D2II50-F1
#
_entry.id   AF-A0A3D2II50-F1
#
_cell.length_a   1.000
_cell.length_b   1.000
_cell.length_c   1.000
_cell.angle_alpha   90.00
_cell.angle_beta   90.00
_cell.angle_gamma   90.00
#
_symmetry.space_group_name_H-M   'P 1'
#
loop_
_entity.id
_entity.type
_entity.pdbx_description
1 polymer ?
#
loop_
_entity_poly.entity_id
_entity_poly.type
_entity_poly.pdbx_seq_one_letter_code
_entity_poly.pdbx_strand_id
1 'polypeptide(L)'
;MPNILKYRSWIGSDRDGNPNVTSSVTWQTILEQRRTVLSKYMEELNLLRRYLSISYKEIDISAELKSSLKEEETSNPLPDIYERRYQREPYRRKVTHMMQKVQRQIDVLDAEKPEILKVAKDYDAADFLNDLMLIK
;
A
#
# COMPACT_ATOMS: atom_id res chain seq x y z
N MET A 1 13.91 -12.13 0.78
CA MET A 1 13.77 -13.30 1.69
C MET A 1 12.88 -14.33 1.01
N PRO A 2 13.10 -15.65 1.18
CA PRO A 2 12.23 -16.66 0.61
C PRO A 2 10.84 -16.63 1.25
N ASN A 3 9.79 -16.77 0.44
CA ASN A 3 8.43 -16.96 0.94
C ASN A 3 8.27 -18.41 1.43
N ILE A 4 8.39 -18.60 2.74
CA ILE A 4 8.32 -19.92 3.38
C ILE A 4 6.91 -20.34 3.79
N LEU A 5 5.92 -19.42 3.74
CA LEU A 5 4.55 -19.67 4.21
C LEU A 5 3.52 -18.86 3.41
N LYS A 6 2.47 -19.54 2.96
CA LYS A 6 1.31 -18.93 2.29
C LYS A 6 0.01 -19.33 2.98
N TYR A 7 -0.81 -18.34 3.32
CA TYR A 7 -2.15 -18.56 3.82
C TYR A 7 -3.14 -18.68 2.65
N ARG A 8 -4.16 -19.52 2.82
CA ARG A 8 -5.28 -19.68 1.90
C ARG A 8 -6.59 -19.73 2.71
N SER A 9 -7.67 -19.25 2.11
CA SER A 9 -9.01 -19.30 2.72
C SER A 9 -10.01 -19.87 1.73
N TRP A 10 -10.92 -20.71 2.23
CA TRP A 10 -12.04 -21.27 1.47
C TRP A 10 -13.34 -20.49 1.71
N ILE A 11 -13.34 -19.62 2.73
CA ILE A 11 -14.49 -18.79 3.11
C ILE A 11 -14.88 -17.90 1.93
N GLY A 12 -16.16 -17.99 1.53
CA GLY A 12 -16.75 -17.21 0.44
C GLY A 12 -16.42 -17.70 -0.97
N SER A 13 -15.62 -18.76 -1.13
CA SER A 13 -15.24 -19.29 -2.45
C SER A 13 -15.56 -20.77 -2.65
N ASP A 14 -15.69 -21.56 -1.59
CA ASP A 14 -16.05 -22.97 -1.72
C ASP A 14 -17.54 -23.14 -2.03
N ARG A 15 -17.85 -23.63 -3.23
CA ARG A 15 -19.22 -23.78 -3.76
C ARG A 15 -19.71 -25.21 -3.76
N ASP A 16 -18.86 -26.17 -3.39
CA ASP A 16 -19.21 -27.57 -3.52
C ASP A 16 -20.43 -27.90 -2.65
N GLY A 17 -21.52 -28.33 -3.29
CA GLY A 17 -22.81 -28.58 -2.63
C GLY A 17 -23.53 -27.37 -2.02
N ASN A 18 -23.02 -26.13 -2.18
CA ASN A 18 -23.60 -24.93 -1.55
C ASN A 18 -24.03 -23.86 -2.58
N PRO A 19 -25.30 -23.83 -3.00
CA PRO A 19 -25.81 -22.88 -3.99
C PRO A 19 -25.80 -21.42 -3.49
N ASN A 20 -25.64 -21.18 -2.19
CA ASN A 20 -25.59 -19.83 -1.63
C ASN A 20 -24.25 -19.12 -1.89
N VAL A 21 -23.20 -19.85 -2.30
CA VAL A 21 -21.90 -19.26 -2.62
C VAL A 21 -21.89 -18.83 -4.09
N THR A 22 -22.41 -17.63 -4.34
CA THR A 22 -22.49 -17.03 -5.68
C THR A 22 -21.22 -16.26 -6.04
N SER A 23 -21.12 -15.79 -7.30
CA SER A 23 -20.05 -14.87 -7.72
C SER A 23 -20.06 -13.54 -6.97
N SER A 24 -21.24 -13.03 -6.60
CA SER A 24 -21.36 -11.83 -5.78
C SER A 24 -20.84 -12.05 -4.36
N VAL A 25 -21.15 -13.19 -3.74
CA VAL A 25 -20.61 -13.57 -2.42
C VAL A 25 -19.09 -13.68 -2.45
N THR A 26 -18.53 -14.37 -3.45
CA THR A 26 -17.07 -14.47 -3.61
C THR A 26 -16.42 -13.10 -3.80
N TRP A 27 -17.03 -12.23 -4.61
CA TRP A 27 -16.53 -10.88 -4.84
C TRP A 27 -16.51 -10.05 -3.55
N GLN A 28 -17.63 -10.00 -2.81
CA GLN A 28 -17.68 -9.28 -1.54
C GLN A 28 -16.68 -9.84 -0.53
N THR A 29 -16.52 -11.17 -0.47
CA THR A 29 -15.54 -11.78 0.43
C THR A 29 -14.11 -11.35 0.11
N ILE A 30 -13.74 -11.27 -1.17
CA ILE A 30 -12.41 -10.77 -1.58
C ILE A 30 -12.23 -9.30 -1.21
N LEU A 31 -13.27 -8.47 -1.37
CA LEU A 31 -13.21 -7.06 -0.98
C LEU A 31 -13.01 -6.89 0.53
N GLU A 32 -13.71 -7.67 1.37
CA GLU A 32 -13.51 -7.60 2.83
C GLU A 32 -12.11 -8.07 3.25
N GLN A 33 -11.59 -9.12 2.63
CA GLN A 33 -10.22 -9.57 2.86
C GLN A 33 -9.21 -8.50 2.43
N ARG A 34 -9.43 -7.86 1.27
CA ARG A 34 -8.58 -6.76 0.78
C ARG A 34 -8.62 -5.56 1.72
N ARG A 35 -9.81 -5.14 2.17
CA ARG A 35 -9.98 -4.08 3.16
C ARG A 35 -9.19 -4.36 4.43
N THR A 36 -9.36 -5.56 4.98
CA THR A 36 -8.67 -6.01 6.21
C THR A 36 -7.14 -5.94 6.06
N VAL A 37 -6.60 -6.43 4.94
CA VAL A 37 -5.14 -6.43 4.70
C VAL A 37 -4.60 -5.01 4.51
N LEU A 38 -5.28 -4.17 3.73
CA LEU A 38 -4.84 -2.79 3.48
C LEU A 38 -4.89 -1.95 4.77
N SER A 39 -5.93 -2.10 5.59
CA SER A 39 -6.00 -1.43 6.90
C SER A 39 -4.84 -1.83 7.81
N LYS A 40 -4.49 -3.12 7.87
CA LYS A 40 -3.32 -3.58 8.63
C LYS A 40 -2.02 -2.98 8.10
N TYR A 41 -1.83 -2.94 6.78
CA TYR A 41 -0.64 -2.28 6.21
C TYR A 41 -0.60 -0.78 6.51
N MET A 42 -1.74 -0.10 6.54
CA MET A 42 -1.79 1.31 6.94
C MET A 42 -1.33 1.53 8.38
N GLU A 43 -1.76 0.66 9.30
CA GLU A 43 -1.32 0.69 10.70
C GLU A 43 0.20 0.49 10.81
N GLU A 44 0.73 -0.53 10.14
CA GLU A 44 2.17 -0.83 10.14
C GLU A 44 3.01 0.27 9.48
N LEU A 45 2.56 0.83 8.35
CA LEU A 45 3.23 1.97 7.72
C LEU A 45 3.24 3.20 8.64
N ASN A 46 2.15 3.44 9.36
CA ASN A 46 2.09 4.54 10.32
C ASN A 46 3.08 4.33 11.48
N LEU A 47 3.24 3.10 11.96
CA LEU A 47 4.28 2.76 12.94
C LEU A 47 5.69 2.95 12.36
N LEU A 48 5.95 2.41 11.16
CA LEU A 48 7.24 2.53 10.47
C LEU A 48 7.65 3.99 10.25
N ARG A 49 6.70 4.83 9.82
CA ARG A 49 6.91 6.28 9.67
C ARG A 49 7.37 6.93 10.98
N ARG A 50 6.81 6.51 12.12
CA ARG A 50 7.22 7.06 13.43
C ARG A 50 8.67 6.71 13.75
N TYR A 51 9.08 5.46 13.48
CA TYR A 51 10.43 4.96 13.73
C TYR A 51 11.49 5.57 12.80
N LEU A 52 11.18 5.81 11.52
CA LEU A 52 12.13 6.31 10.53
C LEU A 52 12.29 7.84 10.54
N SER A 53 12.51 8.42 11.72
CA SER A 53 12.57 9.88 11.94
C SER A 53 13.89 10.55 11.57
N ILE A 54 14.77 9.87 10.85
CA ILE A 54 16.15 10.31 10.62
C ILE A 54 16.16 11.45 9.58
N SER A 55 16.92 12.50 9.87
CA SER A 55 17.03 13.66 8.98
C SER A 55 18.17 13.52 7.97
N TYR A 56 18.01 14.02 6.73
CA TYR A 56 19.08 14.00 5.70
C TYR A 56 20.34 14.79 6.08
N LYS A 57 20.28 15.67 7.10
CA LYS A 57 21.49 16.32 7.61
C LYS A 57 22.47 15.34 8.26
N GLU A 58 22.00 14.13 8.54
CA GLU A 58 22.75 13.10 9.25
C GLU A 58 23.20 11.95 8.34
N ILE A 59 22.59 11.76 7.15
CA ILE A 59 22.86 10.63 6.24
C ILE A 59 22.58 11.01 4.76
N ASP A 60 23.47 10.59 3.85
CA ASP A 60 23.21 10.57 2.40
C ASP A 60 22.30 9.39 2.03
N ILE A 61 21.16 9.67 1.39
CA ILE A 61 20.25 8.65 0.89
C ILE A 61 20.74 8.04 -0.43
N SER A 62 20.28 6.83 -0.74
CA SER A 62 20.57 6.16 -2.02
C SER A 62 20.05 6.97 -3.21
N ALA A 63 20.72 6.82 -4.36
CA ALA A 63 20.31 7.49 -5.60
C ALA A 63 18.92 7.04 -6.06
N GLU A 64 18.60 5.77 -5.82
CA GLU A 64 17.31 5.14 -6.12
C GLU A 64 16.18 5.76 -5.30
N LEU A 65 16.38 5.94 -3.98
CA LEU A 65 15.39 6.59 -3.12
C LEU A 65 15.18 8.05 -3.53
N LYS A 66 16.26 8.77 -3.84
CA LYS A 66 16.19 10.16 -4.30
C LYS A 66 15.44 10.29 -5.63
N SER A 67 15.68 9.40 -6.58
CA SER A 67 14.99 9.36 -7.86
C SER A 67 13.50 9.07 -7.68
N SER A 68 13.17 8.07 -6.86
CA SER A 68 11.79 7.70 -6.57
C SER A 68 10.99 8.84 -5.93
N LEU A 69 11.56 9.54 -4.94
CA LEU A 69 10.91 10.69 -4.32
C LEU A 69 10.64 11.83 -5.31
N LYS A 70 11.60 12.11 -6.20
CA LYS A 70 11.44 13.15 -7.23
C LYS A 70 10.33 12.81 -8.23
N GLU A 71 10.21 11.54 -8.60
CA GLU A 71 9.12 11.08 -9.47
C GLU A 71 7.77 11.22 -8.77
N GLU A 72 7.68 10.80 -7.50
CA GLU A 72 6.45 10.85 -6.70
C GLU A 72 5.98 12.29 -6.44
N GLU A 73 6.90 13.25 -6.28
CA GLU A 73 6.58 14.68 -6.21
C GLU A 73 5.78 15.18 -7.41
N THR A 74 5.96 14.55 -8.59
CA THR A 74 5.28 14.96 -9.82
C THR A 74 4.04 14.09 -10.08
N SER A 75 4.17 12.77 -9.96
CA SER A 75 3.13 11.82 -10.35
C SER A 75 2.07 11.58 -9.26
N ASN A 76 2.44 11.76 -7.99
CA ASN A 76 1.59 11.48 -6.83
C ASN A 76 1.93 12.44 -5.68
N PRO A 77 1.75 13.77 -5.87
CA PRO A 77 2.17 14.77 -4.91
C PRO A 77 1.46 14.57 -3.56
N LEU A 78 2.19 14.79 -2.47
CA LEU A 78 1.62 14.78 -1.14
C LEU A 78 0.88 16.11 -0.88
N PRO A 79 -0.09 16.13 0.04
CA PRO A 79 -0.61 17.37 0.58
C PRO A 79 0.51 18.24 1.18
N ASP A 80 0.43 19.57 0.98
CA ASP A 80 1.40 20.58 1.43
C ASP A 80 1.89 20.39 2.88
N ILE A 81 0.98 19.97 3.78
CA ILE A 81 1.31 19.76 5.18
C ILE A 81 2.38 18.68 5.38
N TYR A 82 2.34 17.62 4.59
CA TYR A 82 3.30 16.51 4.66
C TYR A 82 4.59 16.84 3.92
N GLU A 83 4.49 17.53 2.78
CA GLU A 83 5.69 18.00 2.06
C GLU A 83 6.54 18.91 2.93
N ARG A 84 5.92 19.89 3.59
CA ARG A 84 6.63 20.82 4.48
C ARG A 84 7.17 20.12 5.71
N ARG A 85 6.38 19.22 6.32
CA ARG A 85 6.76 18.53 7.56
C ARG A 85 7.93 17.57 7.36
N TYR A 86 7.94 16.82 6.27
CA TYR A 86 8.94 15.78 6.01
C TYR A 86 9.97 16.16 4.95
N GLN A 87 10.07 17.45 4.60
CA GLN A 87 11.06 17.96 3.64
C GLN A 87 12.48 17.50 3.98
N ARG A 88 12.77 17.34 5.28
CA ARG A 88 14.08 16.92 5.77
C ARG A 88 14.20 15.46 6.18
N GLU A 89 13.16 14.65 5.98
CA GLU A 89 13.03 13.30 6.51
C GLU A 89 12.66 12.34 5.36
N PRO A 90 13.60 12.00 4.48
CA PRO A 90 13.32 11.34 3.20
C PRO A 90 12.64 9.96 3.37
N TYR A 91 13.02 9.20 4.40
CA TYR A 91 12.37 7.91 4.71
C TYR A 91 10.91 8.08 5.13
N ARG A 92 10.62 9.03 6.04
CA ARG A 92 9.24 9.39 6.42
C ARG A 92 8.43 9.89 5.24
N ARG A 93 9.05 10.67 4.36
CA ARG A 93 8.42 11.15 3.13
C ARG A 93 8.04 9.98 2.23
N LYS A 94 8.97 9.04 2.00
CA LYS A 94 8.71 7.84 1.19
C LYS A 94 7.58 6.99 1.78
N VAL A 95 7.61 6.72 3.08
CA VAL A 95 6.53 6.00 3.77
C VAL A 95 5.19 6.75 3.64
N THR A 96 5.20 8.08 3.66
CA THR A 96 3.97 8.88 3.47
C THR A 96 3.40 8.75 2.05
N HIS A 97 4.24 8.69 1.01
CA HIS A 97 3.77 8.37 -0.35
C HIS A 97 3.18 6.96 -0.43
N MET A 98 3.82 5.96 0.21
CA MET A 98 3.26 4.60 0.29
C MET A 98 1.89 4.60 0.97
N MET A 99 1.74 5.32 2.09
CA MET A 99 0.46 5.48 2.77
C MET A 99 -0.59 6.12 1.85
N GLN A 100 -0.25 7.14 1.07
CA GLN A 100 -1.17 7.74 0.10
C GLN A 100 -1.63 6.73 -0.97
N LYS A 101 -0.72 5.91 -1.49
CA LYS A 101 -1.06 4.86 -2.47
C LYS A 101 -1.98 3.80 -1.84
N VAL A 102 -1.69 3.34 -0.63
CA VAL A 102 -2.54 2.37 0.11
C VAL A 102 -3.90 2.96 0.45
N GLN A 103 -3.97 4.24 0.85
CA GLN A 103 -5.23 4.91 1.14
C GLN A 103 -6.11 4.96 -0.11
N ARG A 104 -5.54 5.30 -1.28
CA ARG A 104 -6.25 5.26 -2.56
C ARG A 104 -6.80 3.87 -2.88
N GLN A 105 -6.10 2.79 -2.51
CA GLN A 105 -6.62 1.42 -2.67
C GLN A 105 -7.84 1.15 -1.77
N ILE A 106 -7.88 1.74 -0.57
CA ILE A 106 -8.98 1.59 0.39
C ILE A 106 -10.20 2.41 -0.07
N ASP A 107 -9.97 3.65 -0.51
CA ASP A 107 -11.03 4.61 -0.86
C ASP A 107 -11.93 4.12 -2.00
N VAL A 108 -11.40 3.28 -2.89
CA VAL A 108 -12.14 2.76 -4.04
C VAL A 108 -12.81 1.42 -3.79
N LEU A 109 -12.68 0.79 -2.62
CA LEU A 109 -13.22 -0.56 -2.38
C LEU A 109 -14.74 -0.66 -2.48
N ASP A 110 -15.43 0.48 -2.32
CA ASP A 110 -16.88 0.58 -2.45
C ASP A 110 -17.32 1.14 -3.83
N ALA A 111 -16.37 1.32 -4.75
CA ALA A 111 -16.64 1.75 -6.12
C ALA A 111 -17.07 0.59 -7.03
N GLU A 112 -17.34 0.89 -8.30
CA GLU A 112 -17.68 -0.12 -9.29
C GLU A 112 -16.51 -1.06 -9.60
N LYS A 113 -16.80 -2.32 -9.88
CA LYS A 113 -15.78 -3.37 -10.13
C LYS A 113 -14.69 -2.97 -11.14
N PRO A 114 -14.98 -2.32 -12.29
CA PRO A 114 -13.95 -1.88 -13.21
C PRO A 114 -12.96 -0.88 -12.61
N GLU A 115 -13.44 0.02 -11.76
CA GLU A 115 -12.62 1.03 -11.08
C GLU A 115 -11.72 0.39 -10.02
N ILE A 116 -12.28 -0.51 -9.20
CA ILE A 116 -11.50 -1.31 -8.24
C ILE A 116 -10.35 -2.04 -8.94
N LEU A 117 -10.64 -2.71 -10.05
CA LEU A 117 -9.64 -3.47 -10.80
C LEU A 117 -8.59 -2.59 -11.48
N LYS A 118 -8.96 -1.38 -11.91
CA LYS A 118 -8.02 -0.40 -12.44
C LYS A 118 -7.04 0.05 -11.35
N VAL A 119 -7.57 0.54 -10.23
CA VAL A 119 -6.74 1.05 -9.13
C VAL A 119 -5.90 -0.06 -8.51
N ALA A 120 -6.42 -1.29 -8.39
CA ALA A 120 -5.66 -2.44 -7.91
C ALA A 120 -4.41 -2.77 -8.75
N LYS A 121 -4.35 -2.34 -10.02
CA LYS A 121 -3.18 -2.47 -10.90
C LYS A 121 -2.23 -1.29 -10.83
N ASP A 122 -2.70 -0.11 -10.39
CA ASP A 122 -1.88 1.09 -10.26
C ASP A 122 -0.86 0.97 -9.10
N TYR A 123 -1.11 0.08 -8.13
CA TYR A 123 -0.19 -0.21 -7.04
C TYR A 123 -0.45 -1.61 -6.47
N ASP A 124 0.45 -2.55 -6.79
CA ASP A 124 0.33 -3.94 -6.38
C ASP A 124 1.35 -4.36 -5.29
N ALA A 125 1.40 -5.65 -4.99
CA ALA A 125 2.30 -6.17 -3.97
C ALA A 125 3.79 -6.05 -4.36
N ALA A 126 4.12 -6.13 -5.65
CA ALA A 126 5.48 -5.94 -6.13
C ALA A 126 5.91 -4.48 -5.98
N ASP A 127 5.04 -3.53 -6.33
CA ASP A 127 5.29 -2.09 -6.13
C ASP A 127 5.50 -1.76 -4.65
N PHE A 128 4.65 -2.31 -3.78
CA PHE A 128 4.76 -2.13 -2.34
C PHE A 128 6.10 -2.66 -1.78
N LEU A 129 6.52 -3.84 -2.23
CA LEU A 129 7.81 -4.42 -1.83
C LEU A 129 8.99 -3.61 -2.38
N ASN A 130 8.91 -3.12 -3.61
CA ASN A 130 9.93 -2.27 -4.20
C ASN A 130 10.10 -0.98 -3.38
N ASP A 131 8.99 -0.34 -3.00
CA ASP A 131 9.01 0.85 -2.15
C ASP A 131 9.65 0.57 -0.77
N LEU A 132 9.33 -0.58 -0.14
CA LEU A 132 9.97 -1.00 1.12
C LEU A 132 11.47 -1.24 0.98
N MET A 133 11.93 -1.75 -0.15
CA MET A 133 13.36 -2.00 -0.39
C MET A 133 14.17 -0.71 -0.54
N LEU A 134 13.53 0.40 -0.93
CA LEU A 134 14.18 1.71 -1.03
C LEU A 134 14.48 2.35 0.34
N ILE A 135 13.83 1.88 1.40
CA ILE A 135 13.93 2.44 2.76
C ILE A 135 14.62 1.49 3.75
N LYS A 136 15.37 0.52 3.23
CA LYS A 136 16.16 -0.44 4.01
C LYS A 136 17.49 0.14 4.46
#